data_AF-X1AXA4-F1
#
_entry.id   AF-X1AXA4-F1
#
_cell.length_a   1.000
_cell.length_b   1.000
_cell.length_c   1.000
_cell.angle_alpha   90.00
_cell.angle_beta   90.00
_cell.angle_gamma   90.00
#
_symmetry.space_group_name_H-M   'P 1'
#
loop_
_entity.id
_entity.type
_entity.pdbx_description
1 polymer ?
#
loop_
_entity_poly.entity_id
_entity_poly.type
_entity_poly.pdbx_seq_one_letter_code
_entity_poly.pdbx_strand_id
1 'polypeptide(L)' 'TELEQGQFYNAIIESAKGRILFSEIKGSILTIIATTDAKLGIINLKLGAAAEALKEYL' A
#
# COMPACT_ATOMS: atom_id res chain seq x y z
N THR A 1 -4.26 16.51 -22.67
CA THR A 1 -4.30 15.04 -22.67
C THR A 1 -3.92 14.61 -21.27
N GLU A 2 -4.79 13.88 -20.58
CA GLU A 2 -4.35 13.18 -19.37
C GLU A 2 -3.18 12.29 -19.81
N LEU A 3 -1.99 12.51 -19.23
CA LEU A 3 -0.89 11.59 -19.43
C LEU A 3 -1.44 10.20 -19.12
N GLU A 4 -1.19 9.22 -20.00
CA GLU A 4 -1.44 7.82 -19.68
C GLU A 4 -0.55 7.46 -18.49
N GLN A 5 -1.05 7.74 -17.28
CA GLN A 5 -0.42 7.31 -16.05
C GLN A 5 -0.54 5.79 -16.07
N GLY A 6 0.61 5.12 -16.04
CA GLY A 6 0.66 3.67 -15.92
C GLY A 6 -0.15 3.17 -14.72
N GLN A 7 -0.41 1.87 -14.67
CA GLN A 7 -1.19 1.28 -13.59
C GLN A 7 -0.50 1.49 -12.24
N PHE A 8 -1.23 2.04 -11.27
CA PHE A 8 -0.78 2.12 -9.89
C PHE A 8 -0.79 0.72 -9.26
N TYR A 9 0.35 0.27 -8.75
CA TYR A 9 0.45 -1.02 -8.04
C TYR A 9 0.61 -0.82 -6.53
N ASN A 10 1.59 -0.03 -6.13
CA ASN A 10 1.84 0.31 -4.74
C ASN A 10 2.61 1.64 -4.65
N ALA A 11 2.57 2.24 -3.45
CA ALA A 11 3.44 3.35 -3.11
C ALA A 11 3.71 3.36 -1.61
N ILE A 12 4.83 3.97 -1.23
CA ILE A 12 5.20 4.21 0.16
C ILE A 12 5.54 5.68 0.30
N ILE A 13 4.85 6.36 1.21
CA ILE A 13 5.16 7.73 1.63
C ILE A 13 5.77 7.65 3.03
N GLU A 14 7.00 8.13 3.16
CA GLU A 14 7.70 8.20 4.44
C GLU A 14 7.87 9.66 4.88
N SER A 15 7.74 9.89 6.18
CA SER A 15 8.00 11.17 6.82
C SER A 15 8.66 10.96 8.18
N ALA A 16 9.16 12.04 8.77
CA ALA A 16 9.64 12.03 10.15
C ALA A 16 8.57 11.61 11.18
N LYS A 17 7.27 11.66 10.82
CA LYS A 17 6.15 11.34 11.72
C LYS A 17 5.59 9.93 11.52
N GLY A 18 6.04 9.21 10.49
CA GLY A 18 5.52 7.88 10.18
C GLY A 18 5.48 7.61 8.70
N ARG A 19 4.74 6.57 8.34
CA ARG A 19 4.70 6.00 7.01
C ARG A 19 3.26 5.70 6.59
N ILE A 20 3.00 5.83 5.30
CA ILE A 20 1.76 5.42 4.67
C ILE A 20 2.12 4.50 3.51
N LEU A 21 1.62 3.27 3.54
CA LEU A 21 1.82 2.28 2.49
C LEU A 21 0.49 2.03 1.78
N PHE A 22 0.53 1.99 0.45
CA PHE A 22 -0.63 1.82 -0.41
C PHE A 22 -0.44 0.58 -1.28
N SER A 23 -1.50 -0.22 -1.44
CA SER A 23 -1.55 -1.34 -2.39
C SER A 23 -2.87 -1.27 -3.16
N GLU A 24 -2.80 -1.39 -4.48
CA GLU A 24 -3.99 -1.55 -5.33
C GLU A 24 -4.63 -2.93 -5.08
N ILE A 25 -5.96 -2.95 -5.05
CA ILE A 25 -6.79 -4.16 -4.97
C ILE A 25 -8.07 -3.94 -5.78
N LYS A 26 -8.15 -4.51 -6.98
CA LYS A 26 -9.38 -4.55 -7.82
C LYS A 26 -10.07 -3.19 -7.97
N GLY A 27 -9.31 -2.14 -8.27
CA GLY A 27 -9.78 -0.77 -8.43
C GLY A 27 -9.94 0.01 -7.11
N SER A 28 -9.67 -0.63 -5.97
CA SER A 28 -9.61 -0.01 -4.64
C SER A 28 -8.17 0.12 -4.15
N ILE A 29 -7.95 0.93 -3.11
CA ILE A 29 -6.65 1.08 -2.47
C ILE A 29 -6.73 0.62 -1.01
N LEU A 30 -5.90 -0.35 -0.64
CA LEU A 30 -5.66 -0.72 0.75
C LEU A 30 -4.49 0.10 1.29
N THR A 31 -4.68 0.67 2.48
CA THR A 31 -3.68 1.55 3.10
C THR A 31 -3.36 1.11 4.52
N ILE A 32 -2.06 1.12 4.86
CA ILE A 32 -1.57 1.04 6.24
C ILE A 32 -0.93 2.36 6.60
N ILE A 33 -1.37 2.95 7.71
CA ILE A 33 -0.74 4.11 8.35
C ILE A 33 0.00 3.59 9.58
N ALA A 34 1.30 3.84 9.66
CA ALA A 34 2.16 3.32 10.71
C ALA A 34 3.09 4.39 11.28
N THR A 35 3.45 4.26 12.55
CA THR A 35 4.49 5.08 13.18
C THR A 35 5.88 4.72 12.65
N THR A 36 6.86 5.58 12.89
CA THR A 36 8.26 5.38 12.48
C THR A 36 8.89 4.10 13.01
N ASP A 37 8.43 3.65 14.17
CA ASP A 37 8.96 2.49 14.89
C ASP A 37 8.53 1.16 14.26
N ALA A 38 7.49 1.18 13.43
CA ALA A 38 7.07 0.00 12.69
C ALA A 38 8.19 -0.45 11.74
N LYS A 39 8.50 -1.75 11.73
CA LYS A 39 9.52 -2.29 10.81
C LYS A 39 8.97 -2.28 9.38
N LEU A 40 9.50 -1.42 8.51
CA LEU A 40 9.03 -1.23 7.12
C LEU A 40 8.87 -2.55 6.36
N GLY A 41 9.90 -3.42 6.42
CA GLY A 41 9.85 -4.72 5.76
C GLY A 41 8.69 -5.59 6.24
N ILE A 42 8.39 -5.58 7.55
CA ILE A 42 7.29 -6.38 8.12
C ILE A 42 5.94 -5.84 7.70
N ILE A 43 5.73 -4.52 7.77
CA ILE A 43 4.45 -3.92 7.39
C ILE A 43 4.20 -4.04 5.88
N ASN A 44 5.25 -3.95 5.05
CA ASN A 44 5.13 -4.15 3.60
C ASN A 44 4.76 -5.60 3.26
N LEU A 45 5.41 -6.58 3.91
CA LEU A 45 5.05 -8.01 3.75
C LEU A 45 3.60 -8.29 4.16
N LYS A 46 3.16 -7.72 5.29
CA LYS A 46 1.78 -7.87 5.76
C LYS A 46 0.77 -7.19 4.84
N LEU A 47 1.07 -6.01 4.31
CA LEU A 47 0.21 -5.32 3.35
C LEU A 47 0.02 -6.15 2.09
N GLY A 48 1.11 -6.69 1.52
CA GLY A 48 1.02 -7.56 0.35
C GLY A 48 0.18 -8.81 0.59
N ALA A 49 0.41 -9.51 1.72
CA ALA A 49 -0.37 -10.69 2.07
C ALA A 49 -1.86 -10.38 2.29
N ALA A 50 -2.17 -9.25 2.95
CA ALA A 50 -3.55 -8.79 3.13
C ALA A 50 -4.19 -8.42 1.80
N ALA A 51 -3.44 -7.78 0.90
CA ALA A 51 -3.92 -7.41 -0.42
C ALA A 51 -4.29 -8.63 -1.26
N GLU A 52 -3.42 -9.65 -1.30
CA GLU A 52 -3.73 -10.91 -2.00
C GLU A 52 -4.94 -11.63 -1.39
N ALA A 53 -5.03 -11.71 -0.05
CA ALA A 53 -6.17 -12.34 0.61
C ALA A 53 -7.48 -11.61 0.32
N LEU A 54 -7.48 -10.27 0.27
CA LEU A 54 -8.66 -9.46 -0.01
C LEU A 54 -9.13 -9.55 -1.47
N LYS A 55 -8.24 -9.86 -2.42
CA LYS A 55 -8.63 -10.08 -3.82
C LYS A 55 -9.63 -11.22 -3.98
N GLU A 56 -9.69 -12.18 -3.07
CA GLU A 56 -10.68 -13.27 -3.13
C GLU A 56 -12.11 -12.82 -2.75
N TYR A 57 -12.24 -11.69 -2.03
CA TYR A 57 -13.51 -11.22 -1.46
C TYR A 57 -14.11 -9.99 -2.16
N LEU A 58 -13.29 -9.25 -2.92
CA LEU A 58 -13.69 -8.07 -3.70
C LEU A 58 -13.87 -8.42 -5.18
#